data_AF-X5WW26-F1
#
_entry.id   AF-X5WW26-F1
#
_cell.length_a   1.000
_cell.length_b   1.000
_cell.length_c   1.000
_cell.angle_alpha   90.00
_cell.angle_beta   90.00
_cell.angle_gamma   90.00
#
_symmetry.space_group_name_H-M   'P 1'
#
loop_
_entity.id
_entity.type
_entity.pdbx_description
1 polymer ?
#
loop_
_entity_poly.entity_id
_entity_poly.type
_entity_poly.pdbx_seq_one_letter_code
_entity_poly.pdbx_strand_id
1 'polypeptide(L)'
;MKVERAEVESYDVYLKDKSRPPSRSGNKHAWHSHVLVVAGETYSFLAPWSGKFVYKNEVVSFEWQWSENQKYRNIDRGTVIAWTPDGEHKLRGERGSKVWRTADTRPPGRRTEWDD
;
A
#
# COMPACT_ATOMS: atom_id res chain seq x y z
N MET A 1 -13.01 -11.99 -6.46
CA MET A 1 -12.10 -12.76 -7.34
C MET A 1 -10.80 -12.98 -6.59
N LYS A 2 -9.95 -13.92 -7.02
CA LYS A 2 -8.74 -14.30 -6.28
C LYS A 2 -7.55 -14.47 -7.22
N VAL A 3 -6.38 -14.01 -6.77
CA VAL A 3 -5.07 -14.35 -7.33
C VAL A 3 -4.43 -15.36 -6.39
N GLU A 4 -3.96 -16.47 -6.94
CA GLU A 4 -3.33 -17.55 -6.16
C GLU A 4 -1.92 -17.81 -6.65
N ARG A 5 -0.94 -17.69 -5.74
CA ARG A 5 0.47 -18.05 -5.94
C ARG A 5 1.05 -17.54 -7.25
N ALA A 6 0.95 -16.23 -7.46
CA ALA A 6 1.52 -15.56 -8.63
C ALA A 6 2.72 -14.70 -8.24
N GLU A 7 3.70 -14.60 -9.13
CA GLU A 7 4.92 -13.82 -8.90
C GLU A 7 4.66 -12.32 -9.05
N VAL A 8 5.26 -11.53 -8.14
CA VAL A 8 5.23 -10.07 -8.21
C VAL A 8 6.28 -9.56 -9.19
N GLU A 9 5.83 -8.90 -10.25
CA GLU A 9 6.70 -8.31 -11.26
C GLU A 9 7.18 -6.92 -10.85
N SER A 10 6.27 -6.10 -10.32
CA SER A 10 6.57 -4.76 -9.81
C SER A 10 5.67 -4.37 -8.64
N TYR A 11 6.16 -3.42 -7.84
CA TYR A 11 5.45 -2.88 -6.70
C TYR A 11 5.82 -1.41 -6.51
N ASP A 12 4.83 -0.54 -6.64
CA ASP A 12 4.97 0.91 -6.48
C ASP A 12 4.03 1.45 -5.40
N VAL A 13 4.44 2.57 -4.79
CA VAL A 13 3.72 3.22 -3.70
C VAL A 13 3.57 4.70 -4.00
N TYR A 14 2.34 5.19 -3.97
CA TYR A 14 2.00 6.58 -4.27
C TYR A 14 1.26 7.22 -3.09
N LEU A 15 1.75 8.34 -2.59
CA LEU A 15 1.04 9.13 -1.58
C LEU A 15 -0.30 9.62 -2.16
N LYS A 16 -1.39 9.39 -1.41
CA LYS A 16 -2.74 9.88 -1.74
C LYS A 16 -3.30 10.84 -0.72
N ASP A 17 -2.77 10.83 0.49
CA ASP A 17 -3.12 11.80 1.52
C ASP A 17 -2.56 13.19 1.19
N LYS A 18 -3.11 14.22 1.84
CA LYS A 18 -2.50 15.55 1.81
C LYS A 18 -1.07 15.46 2.36
N SER A 19 -0.12 15.99 1.59
CA SER A 19 1.30 15.94 1.94
C SER A 19 1.59 16.79 3.18
N ARG A 20 2.56 16.40 3.99
CA ARG A 20 3.11 17.21 5.08
C ARG A 20 4.58 17.53 4.77
N PRO A 21 5.11 18.68 5.19
CA PRO A 21 6.55 18.93 5.11
C PRO A 21 7.33 17.86 5.91
N PRO A 22 8.64 17.69 5.65
CA PRO A 22 9.47 16.78 6.42
C PRO A 22 9.36 17.13 7.92
N SER A 23 8.83 16.20 8.70
CA SER A 23 8.55 16.30 10.14
C SER A 23 8.66 14.89 10.71
N ARG A 24 9.12 14.69 11.96
CA ARG A 24 9.50 13.38 12.56
C ARG A 24 8.59 12.16 12.35
N SER A 25 7.33 12.36 11.96
CA SER A 25 6.40 11.31 11.54
C SER A 25 6.04 11.35 10.04
N GLY A 26 6.09 12.54 9.43
CA GLY A 26 6.07 12.77 7.99
C GLY A 26 4.86 12.18 7.29
N ASN A 27 5.10 11.65 6.10
CA ASN A 27 4.08 10.97 5.31
C ASN A 27 4.08 9.44 5.51
N LYS A 28 4.92 8.87 6.38
CA LYS A 28 5.07 7.40 6.50
C LYS A 28 3.76 6.66 6.82
N HIS A 29 2.90 7.23 7.66
CA HIS A 29 1.59 6.69 8.02
C HIS A 29 0.42 7.43 7.36
N ALA A 30 0.70 8.11 6.25
CA ALA A 30 -0.33 8.71 5.41
C ALA A 30 -1.03 7.62 4.57
N TRP A 31 -2.15 7.96 3.96
CA TRP A 31 -2.78 7.11 2.96
C TRP A 31 -1.92 7.00 1.71
N HIS A 32 -1.61 5.76 1.32
CA HIS A 32 -0.91 5.45 0.08
C HIS A 32 -1.72 4.48 -0.77
N SER A 33 -1.66 4.69 -2.08
CA SER A 33 -2.04 3.71 -3.08
C SER A 33 -0.84 2.80 -3.33
N HIS A 34 -1.04 1.52 -3.05
CA HIS A 34 -0.10 0.45 -3.36
C HIS A 34 -0.54 -0.17 -4.69
N VAL A 35 0.38 -0.26 -5.64
CA VAL A 35 0.12 -0.77 -6.99
C VAL A 35 1.05 -1.93 -7.26
N LEU A 36 0.49 -3.08 -7.65
CA LEU A 36 1.20 -4.31 -7.92
C LEU A 36 0.94 -4.73 -9.36
N VAL A 37 1.98 -5.23 -10.02
CA VAL A 37 1.83 -5.97 -11.28
C VAL A 37 2.14 -7.43 -11.00
N VAL A 38 1.17 -8.28 -11.32
CA VAL A 38 1.21 -9.72 -11.07
C VAL A 38 0.61 -10.43 -12.27
N ALA A 39 1.37 -11.33 -12.90
CA ALA A 39 0.97 -12.04 -14.11
C ALA A 39 0.50 -11.10 -15.25
N GLY A 40 1.24 -10.01 -15.48
CA GLY A 40 0.94 -8.98 -16.47
C GLY A 40 -0.23 -8.05 -16.13
N GLU A 41 -0.90 -8.27 -15.00
CA GLU A 41 -2.11 -7.54 -14.63
C GLU A 41 -1.85 -6.58 -13.48
N THR A 42 -2.40 -5.37 -13.57
CA THR A 42 -2.26 -4.34 -12.54
C THR A 42 -3.38 -4.44 -11.51
N TYR A 43 -2.99 -4.43 -10.23
CA TYR A 43 -3.86 -4.43 -9.07
C TYR A 43 -3.48 -3.30 -8.12
N SER A 44 -4.42 -2.81 -7.32
CA SER A 44 -4.12 -1.76 -6.37
C SER A 44 -4.95 -1.81 -5.10
N PHE A 45 -4.45 -1.23 -4.01
CA PHE A 45 -5.22 -1.00 -2.80
C PHE A 45 -4.72 0.22 -2.03
N LEU A 46 -5.51 0.63 -1.03
CA LEU A 46 -5.24 1.79 -0.19
C LEU A 46 -4.88 1.35 1.22
N ALA A 47 -3.71 1.75 1.73
CA ALA A 47 -3.26 1.39 3.07
C ALA A 47 -2.55 2.55 3.78
N PRO A 48 -2.67 2.65 5.12
CA PRO A 48 -2.05 3.69 5.93
C PRO A 48 -0.60 3.37 6.26
N TRP A 49 0.25 3.25 5.25
CA TRP A 49 1.70 3.05 5.41
C TRP A 49 2.41 3.18 4.06
N SER A 50 3.61 3.75 4.05
CA SER A 50 4.40 3.96 2.82
C SER A 50 5.32 2.79 2.46
N GLY A 51 5.50 1.81 3.35
CA GLY A 51 6.34 0.65 3.08
C GLY A 51 5.66 -0.38 2.19
N LYS A 52 6.46 -1.32 1.65
CA LYS A 52 5.94 -2.37 0.76
C LYS A 52 5.49 -3.58 1.58
N PHE A 53 4.35 -4.15 1.21
CA PHE A 53 3.86 -5.38 1.83
C PHE A 53 4.47 -6.62 1.20
N VAL A 54 4.82 -6.57 -0.09
CA VAL A 54 5.50 -7.64 -0.82
C VAL A 54 6.57 -7.06 -1.75
N TYR A 55 7.50 -7.91 -2.18
CA TYR A 55 8.66 -7.52 -2.97
C TYR A 55 8.66 -8.23 -4.33
N LYS A 56 9.43 -7.67 -5.27
CA LYS A 56 9.63 -8.27 -6.59
C LYS A 56 10.16 -9.71 -6.45
N ASN A 57 9.68 -10.61 -7.29
CA ASN A 57 9.95 -12.04 -7.28
C ASN A 57 9.41 -12.81 -6.05
N GLU A 58 8.69 -12.16 -5.13
CA GLU A 58 7.90 -12.92 -4.14
C GLU A 58 6.65 -13.50 -4.82
N VAL A 59 6.24 -14.68 -4.36
CA VAL A 59 4.99 -15.31 -4.77
C VAL A 59 3.88 -14.87 -3.81
N VAL A 60 2.75 -14.42 -4.34
CA VAL A 60 1.68 -13.82 -3.54
C VAL A 60 0.30 -14.38 -3.88
N SER A 61 -0.59 -14.30 -2.88
CA SER A 61 -2.02 -14.56 -3.04
C SER A 61 -2.83 -13.44 -2.41
N PHE A 62 -3.94 -13.06 -3.03
CA PHE A 62 -4.87 -12.06 -2.47
C PHE A 62 -6.22 -12.12 -3.16
N GLU A 63 -7.24 -11.62 -2.47
CA GLU A 63 -8.56 -11.39 -3.03
C GLU A 63 -8.66 -9.99 -3.63
N TRP A 64 -9.49 -9.84 -4.64
CA TRP A 64 -9.71 -8.56 -5.30
C TRP A 64 -11.10 -8.47 -5.92
N GLN A 65 -11.53 -7.23 -6.14
CA GLN A 65 -12.80 -6.86 -6.77
C GLN A 65 -12.60 -5.70 -7.75
N TRP A 66 -13.48 -5.61 -8.75
CA TRP A 66 -13.50 -4.43 -9.59
C TRP A 66 -13.94 -3.19 -8.78
N SER A 67 -13.39 -2.02 -9.12
CA SER A 67 -13.95 -0.75 -8.69
C SER A 67 -15.37 -0.58 -9.24
N GLU A 68 -16.17 0.30 -8.65
CA GLU A 68 -17.57 0.53 -9.06
C GLU A 68 -17.71 0.85 -10.55
N ASN A 69 -16.74 1.58 -11.12
CA ASN A 69 -16.67 1.92 -12.54
C ASN A 69 -15.92 0.88 -13.40
N GLN A 70 -15.59 -0.29 -12.84
CA GLN A 70 -14.86 -1.40 -13.48
C GLN A 70 -13.52 -1.01 -14.12
N LYS A 71 -12.94 0.11 -13.70
CA LYS A 71 -11.68 0.61 -14.25
C LYS A 71 -10.45 0.02 -13.54
N TYR A 72 -10.58 -0.34 -12.26
CA TYR A 72 -9.46 -0.75 -11.44
C TYR A 72 -9.73 -2.08 -10.74
N ARG A 73 -8.68 -2.91 -10.62
CA ARG A 73 -8.71 -4.14 -9.82
C ARG A 73 -8.26 -3.81 -8.40
N ASN A 74 -9.21 -3.70 -7.49
CA ASN A 74 -8.98 -3.32 -6.10
C ASN A 74 -8.76 -4.56 -5.23
N ILE A 75 -7.57 -4.69 -4.67
CA ILE A 75 -7.20 -5.77 -3.75
C ILE A 75 -7.94 -5.55 -2.42
N ASP A 76 -8.49 -6.62 -1.86
CA ASP A 76 -8.81 -6.64 -0.43
C ASP A 76 -7.49 -6.75 0.33
N ARG A 77 -7.00 -5.59 0.75
CA ARG A 77 -5.72 -5.43 1.45
C ARG A 77 -5.55 -6.35 2.65
N GLY A 78 -6.63 -6.79 3.31
CA GLY A 78 -6.56 -7.66 4.49
C GLY A 78 -6.21 -9.12 4.18
N THR A 79 -6.15 -9.47 2.89
CA THR A 79 -5.97 -10.83 2.37
C THR A 79 -4.61 -11.08 1.73
N VAL A 80 -3.74 -10.07 1.66
CA VAL A 80 -2.43 -10.20 1.01
C VAL A 80 -1.54 -11.17 1.79
N ILE A 81 -1.17 -12.26 1.13
CA ILE A 81 -0.31 -13.32 1.64
C ILE A 81 0.93 -13.40 0.75
N ALA A 82 2.11 -13.45 1.36
CA ALA A 82 3.38 -13.69 0.68
C ALA A 82 3.91 -15.08 1.03
N TRP A 83 4.35 -15.82 0.02
CA TRP A 83 4.92 -17.16 0.15
C TRP A 83 6.44 -17.09 0.16
N THR A 84 7.08 -17.88 1.01
CA THR A 84 8.51 -18.11 0.99
C THR A 84 8.85 -19.21 -0.02
N PRO A 85 10.11 -19.28 -0.49
CA PRO A 85 10.57 -20.37 -1.35
C PRO A 85 10.36 -21.76 -0.73
N ASP A 86 10.42 -21.87 0.60
CA ASP A 86 10.21 -23.11 1.35
C ASP A 86 8.74 -23.54 1.45
N GLY A 87 7.81 -22.76 0.88
CA GLY A 87 6.38 -23.06 0.89
C GLY A 87 5.62 -22.58 2.13
N GLU A 88 6.29 -21.94 3.10
CA GLU A 88 5.61 -21.21 4.16
C GLU A 88 4.96 -19.93 3.62
N HIS A 89 3.98 -19.39 4.34
CA HIS A 89 3.37 -18.13 3.96
C HIS A 89 3.15 -17.23 5.17
N LYS A 90 3.15 -15.93 4.91
CA LYS A 90 2.89 -14.90 5.92
C LYS A 90 1.78 -13.98 5.41
N LEU A 91 0.77 -13.78 6.25
CA LEU A 91 -0.20 -12.72 6.03
C LEU A 91 0.52 -11.38 6.22
N ARG A 92 0.59 -10.57 5.16
CA ARG A 92 1.22 -9.26 5.17
C ARG A 92 0.24 -8.12 4.93
N GLY A 93 -1.01 -8.44 4.59
CA GLY A 93 -2.06 -7.46 4.41
C GLY A 93 -2.33 -6.57 5.62
N GLU A 94 -2.71 -5.31 5.38
CA GLU A 94 -3.07 -4.36 6.44
C GLU A 94 -4.60 -4.27 6.62
N ARG A 95 -5.05 -4.34 7.87
CA ARG A 95 -6.45 -4.34 8.31
C ARG A 95 -6.86 -3.07 9.06
N GLY A 96 -5.93 -2.23 9.49
CA GLY A 96 -6.21 -1.02 10.27
C GLY A 96 -6.96 0.07 9.49
N SER A 97 -7.84 0.78 10.18
CA SER A 97 -8.58 1.93 9.66
C SER A 97 -7.88 3.25 9.98
N LYS A 98 -7.93 4.20 9.05
CA LYS A 98 -7.41 5.57 9.24
C LYS A 98 -8.40 6.59 8.70
N VAL A 99 -8.48 7.77 9.31
CA VAL A 99 -9.24 8.90 8.76
C VAL A 99 -8.36 9.70 7.79
N TRP A 100 -8.94 10.15 6.66
CA TRP A 100 -8.27 11.04 5.71
C TRP A 100 -7.82 12.35 6.37
N ARG A 101 -6.66 12.88 5.99
CA ARG A 101 -6.26 14.21 6.46
C ARG A 101 -7.12 15.26 5.80
N THR A 102 -7.60 16.20 6.60
CA THR A 102 -8.38 17.37 6.13
C THR A 102 -7.51 18.61 5.99
N ALA A 103 -6.49 18.76 6.84
CA ALA A 103 -5.61 19.92 6.87
C ALA A 103 -4.67 20.00 5.65
N ASP A 104 -4.54 21.19 5.08
CA ASP A 104 -3.59 21.48 4.01
C ASP A 104 -2.14 21.58 4.52
N THR A 105 -1.21 21.35 3.61
CA THR A 105 0.22 21.46 3.87
C THR A 105 0.55 22.91 4.25
N ARG A 106 1.11 23.11 5.44
CA ARG A 106 1.72 24.39 5.85
C ARG A 106 3.18 24.17 6.23
N PRO A 107 4.07 25.17 6.03
CA PRO A 107 5.42 25.07 6.56
C PRO A 107 5.38 24.88 8.09
N PRO A 108 6.37 24.16 8.65
CA PRO A 108 6.53 24.04 10.09
C PRO A 108 6.62 25.44 10.72
N GLY A 109 5.83 25.66 11.76
CA GLY A 109 5.78 26.93 12.50
C GLY A 109 6.78 26.96 13.67
N ARG A 110 7.33 25.80 14.07
CA ARG A 110 8.31 25.67 15.16
C ARG A 110 9.43 24.70 14.77
N ARG A 111 10.65 24.95 15.27
CA ARG A 111 11.84 24.11 15.03
C ARG A 111 11.65 22.63 15.45
N THR A 112 10.86 22.36 16.47
CA THR A 112 10.52 20.99 16.91
C THR A 112 9.62 20.23 15.94
N GLU A 113 8.97 20.92 15.00
CA GLU A 113 8.19 20.29 13.93
C GLU A 113 9.07 19.84 12.75
N TRP A 114 10.34 20.25 12.69
CA TRP A 114 11.27 19.88 11.62
C TRP A 114 11.87 18.48 11.85
N ASP A 115 12.16 17.81 10.72
CA ASP A 115 13.05 16.64 10.63
C ASP A 115 14.50 17.12 10.41
N ASP A 116 15.11 17.71 11.43
CA ASP A 116 16.58 17.90 11.51
C ASP A 116 17.23 16.70 12.22
#